data_AF-A0A959DAW8-F1
#
_entry.id   AF-A0A959DAW8-F1
#
_cell.length_a   1.000
_cell.length_b   1.000
_cell.length_c   1.000
_cell.angle_alpha   90.00
_cell.angle_beta   90.00
_cell.angle_gamma   90.00
#
_symmetry.space_group_name_H-M   'P 1'
#
loop_
_entity.id
_entity.type
_entity.pdbx_description
1 polymer ?
#
loop_
_entity_poly.entity_id
_entity_poly.type
_entity_poly.pdbx_seq_one_letter_code
_entity_poly.pdbx_strand_id
1 'polypeptide(L)'
;MSVKIRLQRKGRKKRPFYHIVVADARSPRDGRFIERLGSYNPMTKPATIEVDRDKAYDWLMKGAQPTDTVRAILRFKGVYYKKHLMRGVKKGAMNPEEAENKYQEWVDAKEAKIAARFEKSAEEHRHAAAVLSGTPPPVEEAVAEVAEEEAPATEAVAGEEE
;
A
#
# COMPACT_ATOMS: atom_id res chain seq x y z
N MET A 1 19.07 21.19 19.15
CA MET A 1 17.66 21.31 18.73
C MET A 1 17.47 20.35 17.59
N SER A 2 16.43 19.50 17.56
CA SER A 2 16.30 18.49 16.50
C SER A 2 14.86 18.37 16.00
N VAL A 3 14.71 18.52 14.68
CA VAL A 3 13.43 18.37 13.99
C VAL A 3 13.17 16.88 13.78
N LYS A 4 11.97 16.41 14.14
CA LYS A 4 11.54 15.02 14.01
C LYS A 4 10.32 14.92 13.10
N ILE A 5 10.29 13.85 12.30
CA ILE A 5 9.08 13.45 11.56
C ILE A 5 8.34 12.41 12.41
N ARG A 6 7.13 12.75 12.85
CA ARG A 6 6.39 12.01 13.88
C ARG A 6 4.91 11.91 13.56
N LEU A 7 4.24 10.92 14.19
CA LEU A 7 2.80 10.79 14.14
C LEU A 7 2.15 11.66 15.23
N GLN A 8 1.32 12.61 14.79
CA GLN A 8 0.40 13.34 15.66
C GLN A 8 -0.92 12.57 15.73
N ARG A 9 -1.47 12.33 16.93
CA ARG A 9 -2.70 11.56 17.07
C ARG A 9 -3.92 12.47 16.92
N LYS A 10 -4.84 12.06 16.06
CA LYS A 10 -6.19 12.59 15.90
C LYS A 10 -7.20 11.42 15.93
N GLY A 11 -8.46 11.69 15.59
CA GLY A 11 -9.55 10.72 15.69
C GLY A 11 -10.13 10.63 17.11
N ARG A 12 -10.92 9.58 17.36
CA ARG A 12 -11.72 9.40 18.59
C ARG A 12 -11.20 8.23 19.44
N LYS A 13 -11.79 8.03 20.63
CA LYS A 13 -11.56 6.81 21.43
C LYS A 13 -11.91 5.57 20.58
N LYS A 14 -11.07 4.53 20.61
CA LYS A 14 -11.13 3.33 19.75
C LYS A 14 -11.08 3.56 18.21
N ARG A 15 -10.90 4.80 17.72
CA ARG A 15 -10.76 5.13 16.28
C ARG A 15 -9.58 6.07 16.06
N PRO A 16 -8.32 5.58 16.16
CA PRO A 16 -7.13 6.39 15.96
C PRO A 16 -6.95 6.76 14.48
N PHE A 17 -6.55 8.00 14.24
CA PHE A 17 -6.11 8.50 12.94
C PHE A 17 -4.85 9.33 13.17
N TYR A 18 -3.88 9.30 12.27
CA TYR A 18 -2.60 9.98 12.48
C TYR A 18 -2.29 10.95 11.35
N HIS A 19 -1.78 12.12 11.71
CA HIS A 19 -1.10 13.00 10.75
C HIS A 19 0.40 12.77 10.83
N ILE A 20 1.04 12.68 9.67
CA ILE A 20 2.50 12.63 9.55
C ILE A 20 2.97 14.08 9.50
N VAL A 21 3.63 14.53 10.57
CA VAL A 21 4.02 15.94 10.76
C VAL A 21 5.50 16.08 11.05
N VAL A 22 6.06 17.20 10.59
CA VAL A 22 7.39 17.67 10.93
C VAL A 22 7.27 18.65 12.10
N ALA A 23 7.95 18.40 13.21
CA ALA A 23 7.93 19.27 14.39
C ALA A 23 9.25 19.20 15.16
N ASP A 24 9.52 20.19 16.02
CA ASP A 24 10.62 20.10 16.97
C ASP A 24 10.39 18.93 17.96
N ALA A 25 11.46 18.23 18.34
CA ALA A 25 11.42 17.13 19.29
C ALA A 25 10.81 17.49 20.66
N ARG A 26 10.92 18.74 21.09
CA ARG A 26 10.44 19.26 22.39
C ARG A 26 8.95 19.60 22.38
N SER A 27 8.36 19.89 21.22
CA SER A 27 6.93 20.23 21.13
C SER A 27 6.07 19.06 21.62
N PRO A 28 4.96 19.28 22.36
CA PRO A 28 4.07 18.20 22.80
C PRO A 28 3.46 17.48 21.59
N ARG A 29 3.12 16.17 21.73
CA ARG A 29 2.69 15.29 20.62
C ARG A 29 1.68 15.96 19.68
N ASP A 30 0.64 16.55 20.25
CA ASP A 30 -0.48 17.10 19.50
C ASP A 30 -0.48 18.64 19.40
N GLY A 31 0.63 19.30 19.76
CA GLY A 31 0.78 20.76 19.66
C GLY A 31 1.26 21.26 18.30
N ARG A 32 1.92 22.43 18.30
CA ARG A 32 2.42 23.12 17.10
C ARG A 32 3.42 22.25 16.33
N PHE A 33 3.18 22.12 15.02
CA PHE A 33 4.07 21.53 14.03
C PHE A 33 4.57 22.61 13.06
N ILE A 34 5.56 22.26 12.24
CA ILE A 34 6.13 23.10 11.19
C ILE A 34 5.37 22.88 9.87
N GLU A 35 5.29 21.61 9.44
CA GLU A 35 4.58 21.22 8.22
C GLU A 35 3.90 19.84 8.37
N ARG A 36 2.80 19.62 7.66
CA ARG A 36 2.11 18.32 7.54
C ARG A 36 2.50 17.68 6.21
N LEU A 37 3.08 16.48 6.27
CA LEU A 37 3.49 15.71 5.09
C LEU A 37 2.41 14.75 4.59
N GLY A 38 1.43 14.41 5.42
CA GLY A 38 0.41 13.45 5.03
C GLY A 38 -0.43 12.87 6.18
N SER A 39 -1.03 11.71 5.91
CA SER A 39 -1.95 11.01 6.80
C SER A 39 -1.64 9.51 6.88
N TYR A 40 -2.03 8.89 8.00
CA TYR A 40 -1.95 7.45 8.21
C TYR A 40 -3.18 6.96 8.98
N ASN A 41 -3.89 6.03 8.36
CA ASN A 41 -5.06 5.37 8.93
C ASN A 41 -4.79 3.86 9.10
N PRO A 42 -4.58 3.37 10.33
CA PRO A 42 -4.40 1.93 10.59
C PRO A 42 -5.73 1.17 10.69
N MET A 43 -6.89 1.85 10.66
CA MET A 43 -8.20 1.20 10.80
C MET A 43 -8.73 0.62 9.49
N THR A 44 -8.21 1.07 8.34
CA THR A 44 -8.52 0.48 7.04
C THR A 44 -7.69 -0.78 6.81
N LYS A 45 -8.24 -1.71 6.04
CA LYS A 45 -7.55 -2.92 5.57
C LYS A 45 -7.56 -2.89 4.03
N PRO A 46 -6.39 -2.93 3.37
CA PRO A 46 -5.07 -2.52 3.87
C PRO A 46 -5.05 -1.11 4.48
N ALA A 47 -4.02 -0.81 5.30
CA ALA A 47 -3.91 0.48 5.97
C ALA A 47 -3.63 1.63 4.98
N THR A 48 -4.45 2.68 5.04
CA THR A 48 -4.35 3.83 4.13
C THR A 48 -3.20 4.74 4.56
N ILE A 49 -2.30 5.03 3.61
CA ILE A 49 -1.12 5.89 3.80
C ILE A 49 -1.10 6.91 2.66
N GLU A 50 -1.18 8.18 3.03
CA GLU A 50 -1.05 9.33 2.13
C GLU A 50 0.19 10.11 2.55
N VAL A 51 1.17 10.29 1.66
CA VAL A 51 2.42 11.02 1.95
C VAL A 51 2.83 11.77 0.72
N ASP A 52 3.05 13.08 0.87
CA ASP A 52 3.79 13.89 -0.09
C ASP A 52 5.26 13.43 -0.08
N ARG A 53 5.65 12.77 -1.18
CA ARG A 53 6.94 12.08 -1.31
C ARG A 53 8.11 13.07 -1.38
N ASP A 54 7.92 14.18 -2.09
CA ASP A 54 8.99 15.15 -2.36
C ASP A 54 9.23 16.04 -1.14
N LYS A 55 8.18 16.52 -0.47
CA LYS A 55 8.33 17.20 0.83
C LYS A 55 8.99 16.31 1.88
N ALA A 56 8.59 15.04 1.94
CA ALA A 56 9.20 14.10 2.86
C ALA A 56 10.70 13.87 2.54
N TYR A 57 11.06 13.82 1.27
CA TYR A 57 12.46 13.74 0.82
C TYR A 57 13.26 14.99 1.23
N ASP A 58 12.73 16.18 0.98
CA ASP A 58 13.38 17.46 1.35
C ASP A 58 13.66 17.56 2.85
N TRP A 59 12.69 17.19 3.69
CA TRP A 59 12.89 17.18 5.14
C TRP A 59 13.92 16.13 5.60
N LEU A 60 13.99 14.97 4.93
CA LEU A 60 15.04 13.97 5.17
C LEU A 60 16.44 14.42 4.67
N MET A 61 16.51 15.34 3.71
CA MET A 61 17.76 15.95 3.25
C MET A 61 18.21 17.10 4.15
N LYS A 62 17.25 17.88 4.69
CA LYS A 62 17.45 18.88 5.77
C LYS A 62 17.80 18.25 7.13
N GLY A 63 17.91 16.92 7.22
CA GLY A 63 18.36 16.21 8.42
C GLY A 63 17.27 15.86 9.44
N ALA A 64 15.99 16.04 9.12
CA ALA A 64 14.90 15.68 10.02
C ALA A 64 14.90 14.18 10.35
N GLN A 65 14.76 13.84 11.62
CA GLN A 65 14.86 12.45 12.10
C GLN A 65 13.48 11.80 12.21
N PRO A 66 13.14 10.79 11.38
CA PRO A 66 11.86 10.11 11.50
C PRO A 66 11.84 9.16 12.71
N THR A 67 10.70 9.17 13.41
CA THR A 67 10.33 8.12 14.37
C THR A 67 10.17 6.76 13.67
N ASP A 68 10.24 5.65 14.41
CA ASP A 68 10.40 4.33 13.79
C ASP A 68 9.22 3.90 12.88
N THR A 69 7.98 4.07 13.33
CA THR A 69 6.79 3.82 12.49
C THR A 69 6.77 4.72 11.25
N VAL A 70 7.19 5.98 11.38
CA VAL A 70 7.29 6.91 10.23
C VAL A 70 8.39 6.48 9.28
N ARG A 71 9.53 5.98 9.78
CA ARG A 71 10.61 5.41 8.97
C ARG A 71 10.12 4.20 8.17
N ALA A 72 9.32 3.31 8.77
CA ALA A 72 8.69 2.20 8.06
C ALA A 72 7.74 2.67 6.95
N ILE A 73 6.88 3.66 7.24
CA ILE A 73 5.98 4.29 6.26
C ILE A 73 6.76 4.91 5.08
N LEU A 74 7.82 5.69 5.37
CA LEU A 74 8.65 6.35 4.36
C LEU A 74 9.48 5.37 3.52
N ARG A 75 9.84 4.21 4.07
CA ARG A 75 10.41 3.09 3.30
C ARG A 75 9.35 2.46 2.40
N PHE A 76 8.16 2.18 2.92
CA PHE A 76 7.07 1.54 2.18
C PHE A 76 6.56 2.38 0.99
N LYS A 77 6.53 3.71 1.12
CA LYS A 77 6.10 4.66 0.06
C LYS A 77 7.21 5.13 -0.89
N GLY A 78 8.45 4.68 -0.72
CA GLY A 78 9.56 4.91 -1.67
C GLY A 78 10.47 6.11 -1.38
N VAL A 79 10.19 6.93 -0.37
CA VAL A 79 10.99 8.14 -0.09
C VAL A 79 12.46 7.81 0.25
N TYR A 80 12.69 6.70 0.96
CA TYR A 80 14.05 6.20 1.20
C TYR A 80 14.73 5.62 -0.05
N TYR A 81 13.96 5.14 -1.04
CA TYR A 81 14.46 4.64 -2.31
C TYR A 81 14.90 5.81 -3.21
N LYS A 82 14.08 6.87 -3.34
CA LYS A 82 14.49 8.16 -3.97
C LYS A 82 15.81 8.68 -3.37
N LYS A 83 15.93 8.68 -2.04
CA LYS A 83 17.17 9.07 -1.33
C LYS A 83 18.37 8.15 -1.62
N HIS A 84 18.16 6.87 -1.88
CA HIS A 84 19.24 5.95 -2.27
C HIS A 84 19.71 6.23 -3.70
N LEU A 85 18.79 6.36 -4.65
CA LEU A 85 19.08 6.65 -6.05
C LEU A 85 19.80 8.01 -6.21
N MET A 86 19.29 9.06 -5.56
CA MET A 86 19.92 10.40 -5.56
C MET A 86 21.31 10.40 -4.90
N ARG A 87 21.61 9.46 -3.98
CA ARG A 87 22.97 9.26 -3.45
C ARG A 87 23.91 8.62 -4.48
N GLY A 88 23.39 7.77 -5.37
CA GLY A 88 24.12 7.22 -6.51
C GLY A 88 24.44 8.31 -7.54
N VAL A 89 23.44 9.12 -7.91
CA VAL A 89 23.59 10.29 -8.80
C VAL A 89 24.64 11.27 -8.26
N LYS A 90 24.56 11.65 -6.97
CA LYS A 90 25.56 12.54 -6.33
C LYS A 90 26.99 11.96 -6.32
N LYS A 91 27.15 10.65 -6.49
CA LYS A 91 28.44 9.97 -6.62
C LYS A 91 28.91 9.79 -8.07
N GLY A 92 28.14 10.25 -9.06
CA GLY A 92 28.44 10.07 -10.48
C GLY A 92 28.13 8.68 -11.03
N ALA A 93 27.36 7.85 -10.31
CA ALA A 93 27.11 6.45 -10.70
C ALA A 93 25.93 6.26 -11.66
N MET A 94 25.05 7.26 -11.83
CA MET A 94 23.87 7.24 -12.71
C MET A 94 23.51 8.67 -13.14
N ASN A 95 22.87 8.83 -14.32
CA ASN A 95 22.20 10.07 -14.75
C ASN A 95 21.00 10.36 -13.81
N PRO A 96 20.76 11.63 -13.40
CA PRO A 96 19.51 12.06 -12.75
C PRO A 96 18.22 11.52 -13.38
N GLU A 97 18.13 11.45 -14.72
CA GLU A 97 16.90 11.05 -15.43
C GLU A 97 16.63 9.55 -15.27
N GLU A 98 17.66 8.71 -15.44
CA GLU A 98 17.55 7.27 -15.17
C GLU A 98 17.15 6.96 -13.73
N ALA A 99 17.62 7.78 -12.78
CA ALA A 99 17.29 7.63 -11.38
C ALA A 99 15.81 7.94 -11.10
N GLU A 100 15.22 8.93 -11.78
CA GLU A 100 13.79 9.22 -11.65
C GLU A 100 12.96 8.14 -12.37
N ASN A 101 13.35 7.67 -13.57
CA ASN A 101 12.65 6.58 -14.27
C ASN A 101 12.58 5.29 -13.41
N LYS A 102 13.73 4.83 -12.89
CA LYS A 102 13.81 3.68 -11.96
C LYS A 102 13.00 3.89 -10.67
N TYR A 103 12.79 5.14 -10.27
CA TYR A 103 11.95 5.48 -9.12
C TYR A 103 10.46 5.42 -9.45
N GLN A 104 10.03 5.94 -10.60
CA GLN A 104 8.64 5.88 -11.06
C GLN A 104 8.21 4.43 -11.33
N GLU A 105 9.00 3.65 -12.08
CA GLU A 105 8.76 2.20 -12.30
C GLU A 105 8.54 1.44 -10.98
N TRP A 106 9.35 1.75 -9.96
CA TRP A 106 9.20 1.15 -8.63
C TRP A 106 7.94 1.63 -7.91
N VAL A 107 7.58 2.92 -8.04
CA VAL A 107 6.37 3.50 -7.47
C VAL A 107 5.14 2.87 -8.10
N ASP A 108 5.07 2.79 -9.42
CA ASP A 108 3.93 2.24 -10.17
C ASP A 108 3.75 0.75 -9.86
N ALA A 109 4.84 -0.02 -9.92
CA ALA A 109 4.83 -1.44 -9.52
C ALA A 109 4.45 -1.64 -8.04
N LYS A 110 4.66 -0.63 -7.18
CA LYS A 110 4.24 -0.66 -5.77
C LYS A 110 2.78 -0.27 -5.60
N GLU A 111 2.29 0.71 -6.37
CA GLU A 111 0.91 1.17 -6.34
C GLU A 111 -0.04 0.14 -6.94
N ALA A 112 0.31 -0.50 -8.06
CA ALA A 112 -0.43 -1.66 -8.59
C ALA A 112 -0.56 -2.80 -7.56
N LYS A 113 0.53 -3.13 -6.85
CA LYS A 113 0.53 -4.12 -5.75
C LYS A 113 -0.26 -3.67 -4.51
N ILE A 114 -0.55 -2.37 -4.38
CA ILE A 114 -1.41 -1.83 -3.32
C ILE A 114 -2.87 -1.87 -3.78
N ALA A 115 -3.18 -1.49 -5.02
CA ALA A 115 -4.50 -1.57 -5.63
C ALA A 115 -5.07 -2.99 -5.57
N ALA A 116 -4.33 -3.99 -6.07
CA ALA A 116 -4.72 -5.40 -6.00
C ALA A 116 -5.00 -5.91 -4.58
N ARG A 117 -4.35 -5.33 -3.55
CA ARG A 117 -4.63 -5.66 -2.14
C ARG A 117 -5.89 -4.96 -1.60
N PHE A 118 -6.22 -3.78 -2.11
CA PHE A 118 -7.49 -3.12 -1.80
C PHE A 118 -8.66 -3.83 -2.50
N GLU A 119 -8.50 -4.22 -3.76
CA GLU A 119 -9.49 -5.01 -4.53
C GLU A 119 -9.80 -6.34 -3.83
N LYS A 120 -8.77 -7.15 -3.56
CA LYS A 120 -8.93 -8.40 -2.80
C LYS A 120 -9.59 -8.18 -1.43
N SER A 121 -9.18 -7.15 -0.67
CA SER A 121 -9.81 -6.88 0.63
C SER A 121 -11.25 -6.39 0.49
N ALA A 122 -11.62 -5.74 -0.61
CA ALA A 122 -12.99 -5.35 -0.92
C ALA A 122 -13.84 -6.54 -1.36
N GLU A 123 -13.28 -7.52 -2.06
CA GLU A 123 -13.90 -8.82 -2.37
C GLU A 123 -14.15 -9.62 -1.09
N GLU A 124 -13.13 -9.79 -0.23
CA GLU A 124 -13.27 -10.43 1.09
C GLU A 124 -14.38 -9.76 1.93
N HIS A 125 -14.45 -8.42 1.92
CA HIS A 125 -15.51 -7.68 2.61
C HIS A 125 -16.89 -7.82 1.96
N ARG A 126 -16.99 -7.89 0.62
CA ARG A 126 -18.24 -8.14 -0.12
C ARG A 126 -18.76 -9.56 0.13
N HIS A 127 -17.90 -10.56 0.02
CA HIS A 127 -18.22 -11.96 0.29
C HIS A 127 -18.68 -12.16 1.73
N ALA A 128 -17.95 -11.60 2.71
CA ALA A 128 -18.35 -11.64 4.12
C ALA A 128 -19.71 -10.96 4.39
N ALA A 129 -20.03 -9.89 3.65
CA ALA A 129 -21.33 -9.24 3.75
C ALA A 129 -22.47 -10.09 3.14
N ALA A 130 -22.25 -10.73 1.98
CA ALA A 130 -23.24 -11.59 1.32
C ALA A 130 -23.58 -12.83 2.15
N VAL A 131 -22.56 -13.52 2.68
CA VAL A 131 -22.73 -14.66 3.60
C VAL A 131 -23.53 -14.26 4.85
N LEU A 132 -23.31 -13.05 5.37
CA LEU A 132 -24.03 -12.54 6.54
C LEU A 132 -25.48 -12.11 6.22
N SER A 133 -25.77 -11.70 4.97
CA SER A 133 -27.12 -11.30 4.54
C SER A 133 -28.00 -12.45 4.06
N GLY A 134 -27.52 -13.70 4.12
CA GLY A 134 -28.27 -14.87 3.63
C GLY A 134 -28.43 -14.91 2.12
N THR A 135 -27.65 -14.11 1.38
CA THR A 135 -27.60 -14.14 -0.08
C THR A 135 -26.41 -15.02 -0.49
N PRO A 136 -26.60 -16.07 -1.32
CA PRO A 136 -25.47 -16.87 -1.77
C PRO A 136 -24.42 -15.99 -2.46
N PRO A 137 -23.11 -16.15 -2.17
CA PRO A 137 -22.09 -15.46 -2.92
C PRO A 137 -22.14 -15.89 -4.41
N PRO A 138 -21.78 -15.02 -5.36
CA PRO A 138 -21.72 -15.40 -6.77
C PRO A 138 -20.70 -16.52 -6.95
N VAL A 139 -21.15 -17.68 -7.44
CA VAL A 139 -20.28 -18.84 -7.66
C VAL A 139 -19.73 -18.77 -9.08
N GLU A 140 -18.78 -17.86 -9.31
CA GLU A 140 -18.17 -17.65 -10.63
C GLU A 140 -17.23 -18.78 -11.07
N GLU A 141 -16.84 -19.69 -10.16
CA GLU A 141 -15.94 -20.82 -10.47
C GLU A 141 -16.68 -22.12 -10.84
N ALA A 142 -17.91 -22.35 -10.35
CA ALA A 142 -18.63 -23.62 -10.60
C ALA A 142 -19.22 -23.76 -12.01
N VAL A 143 -19.35 -22.67 -12.77
CA VAL A 143 -19.80 -22.69 -14.17
C VAL A 143 -18.66 -22.89 -15.17
N ALA A 144 -17.40 -22.77 -14.74
CA ALA A 144 -16.25 -23.07 -15.58
C ALA A 144 -15.90 -24.57 -15.56
N GLU A 145 -15.89 -25.18 -14.37
CA GLU A 145 -15.54 -26.60 -14.19
C GLU A 145 -16.56 -27.55 -14.87
N VAL A 146 -17.86 -27.24 -14.77
CA VAL A 146 -18.94 -28.03 -15.41
C VAL A 146 -18.93 -27.90 -16.95
N ALA A 147 -18.35 -26.84 -17.51
CA ALA A 147 -18.26 -26.63 -18.96
C ALA A 147 -17.05 -27.34 -19.60
N GLU A 148 -16.03 -27.71 -18.82
CA GLU A 148 -14.84 -28.43 -19.31
C GLU A 148 -14.98 -29.96 -19.15
N GLU A 149 -15.90 -30.44 -18.29
CA GLU A 149 -16.21 -31.87 -18.14
C GLU A 149 -17.20 -32.41 -19.20
N GLU A 150 -18.02 -31.56 -19.85
CA GLU A 150 -19.11 -32.01 -20.75
C GLU A 150 -18.71 -32.12 -22.25
N ALA A 151 -17.42 -32.03 -22.60
CA ALA A 151 -16.92 -32.34 -23.94
C ALA A 151 -15.45 -32.82 -23.96
N PRO A 152 -15.07 -33.99 -24.54
CA PRO A 152 -15.88 -34.98 -25.28
C PRO A 152 -15.63 -36.47 -24.90
N ALA A 153 -16.68 -37.27 -24.70
CA ALA A 153 -16.56 -38.76 -24.68
C ALA A 153 -17.88 -39.53 -24.90
N THR A 154 -18.66 -39.23 -25.93
CA THR A 154 -19.82 -40.05 -26.34
C THR A 154 -19.53 -40.88 -27.60
N GLU A 155 -18.89 -42.04 -27.45
CA GLU A 155 -19.16 -43.24 -28.28
C GLU A 155 -18.45 -44.49 -27.71
N ALA A 156 -19.12 -45.66 -27.81
CA ALA A 156 -18.69 -47.03 -27.46
C ALA A 156 -19.21 -47.63 -26.12
N VAL A 157 -20.50 -48.00 -26.09
CA VAL A 157 -21.04 -49.09 -25.24
C VAL A 157 -22.00 -49.94 -26.09
N ALA A 158 -21.96 -51.27 -25.91
CA ALA A 158 -22.71 -52.35 -26.61
C ALA A 158 -22.32 -52.55 -28.11
N GLY A 159 -22.06 -53.76 -28.62
CA GLY A 159 -21.97 -55.13 -28.05
C GLY A 159 -20.91 -55.97 -28.81
N GLU A 160 -20.88 -57.30 -28.83
CA GLU A 160 -21.66 -58.34 -28.11
C GLU A 160 -20.77 -59.63 -28.01
N GLU A 161 -21.29 -60.85 -28.26
CA GLU A 161 -20.49 -62.09 -28.54
C GLU A 161 -20.93 -62.73 -29.88
N GLU A 162 -20.05 -63.57 -30.46
CA GLU A 162 -20.14 -64.38 -31.71
C GLU A 162 -19.80 -63.70 -33.06
#